data_AF-A0A6J6SED0-F1
#
_entry.id   AF-A0A6J6SED0-F1
#
_cell.length_a   1.000
_cell.length_b   1.000
_cell.length_c   1.000
_cell.angle_alpha   90.00
_cell.angle_beta   90.00
_cell.angle_gamma   90.00
#
_symmetry.space_group_name_H-M   'P 1'
#
loop_
_entity.id
_entity.type
_entity.pdbx_description
1 polymer ?
#
loop_
_entity_poly.entity_id
_entity_poly.type
_entity_poly.pdbx_seq_one_letter_code
_entity_poly.pdbx_strand_id
1 'polypeptide(L)'
;MFEFLFIAALVYLYIERKARKKREGRKLRGLDAELKTLIDNDGDKTGIAFEIKQYLLAIVEDDKNDLEKFSDARIEQAERILDRAGPSAMYWMTDIAAQLAFLAAAQKNGIPTSVDAKVGQDATPEAIIKAVVKG
;
A
#
# COMPACT_ATOMS: atom_id res chain seq x y z
N MET A 1 -23.76 18.65 60.44
CA MET A 1 -22.35 18.29 60.11
C MET A 1 -22.29 17.07 59.18
N PHE A 2 -22.92 15.93 59.52
CA PHE A 2 -22.89 14.71 58.69
C PHE A 2 -23.62 14.81 57.34
N GLU A 3 -24.73 15.55 57.26
CA GLU A 3 -25.46 15.74 55.99
C GLU A 3 -24.64 16.50 54.94
N PHE A 4 -23.86 17.50 55.35
CA PHE A 4 -22.95 18.22 54.46
C PHE A 4 -21.82 17.32 53.94
N LEU A 5 -21.27 16.45 54.80
CA LEU A 5 -20.25 15.48 54.38
C LEU A 5 -20.82 14.43 53.42
N PHE A 6 -22.08 14.01 53.65
CA PHE A 6 -22.76 13.06 52.78
C PHE A 6 -23.04 13.65 51.39
N ILE A 7 -23.53 14.89 51.32
CA ILE A 7 -23.76 15.59 50.05
C ILE A 7 -22.42 15.85 49.34
N ALA A 8 -21.37 16.25 50.06
CA ALA A 8 -20.04 16.44 49.48
C ALA A 8 -19.47 15.14 48.90
N ALA A 9 -19.66 14.00 49.56
CA ALA A 9 -19.24 12.69 49.07
C ALA A 9 -20.00 12.29 47.79
N LEU A 10 -21.31 12.54 47.73
CA LEU A 10 -22.11 12.27 46.53
C LEU A 10 -21.69 13.13 45.33
N VAL A 11 -21.42 14.42 45.55
CA VAL A 11 -20.93 15.34 44.51
C VAL A 11 -19.55 14.91 44.02
N TYR A 12 -18.65 14.55 44.93
CA TYR A 12 -17.31 14.06 44.58
C TYR A 12 -17.37 12.79 43.71
N LEU A 13 -18.16 11.80 44.14
CA LEU A 13 -18.34 10.55 43.39
C LEU A 13 -18.99 10.77 42.01
N TYR A 14 -19.91 11.72 41.90
CA TYR A 14 -20.53 12.08 40.62
C TYR A 14 -19.53 12.71 39.64
N ILE A 15 -18.70 13.64 40.12
CA ILE A 15 -17.64 14.27 39.31
C ILE A 15 -16.60 13.23 38.89
N GLU A 16 -16.20 12.35 39.79
CA GLU A 16 -15.18 11.34 39.51
C GLU A 16 -15.65 10.30 38.47
N ARG A 17 -16.90 9.85 38.56
CA ARG A 17 -17.52 8.98 37.55
C ARG A 17 -17.55 9.63 36.16
N LYS A 18 -17.88 10.93 36.09
CA LYS A 18 -17.89 11.69 34.82
C LYS A 18 -16.49 11.86 34.24
N ALA A 19 -15.49 12.08 35.10
CA ALA A 19 -14.09 12.21 34.70
C ALA A 19 -13.51 10.89 34.16
N ARG A 20 -13.81 9.75 34.79
CA ARG A 20 -13.35 8.42 34.32
C ARG A 20 -13.93 8.07 32.94
N LYS A 21 -15.24 8.23 32.74
CA LYS A 21 -15.88 8.00 31.42
C LYS A 21 -15.28 8.86 30.31
N LYS A 22 -14.90 10.11 30.60
CA LYS A 22 -14.26 11.00 29.63
C LYS A 22 -12.82 10.58 29.29
N ARG A 23 -12.09 9.98 30.23
CA ARG A 23 -10.71 9.49 30.04
C ARG A 23 -10.68 8.17 29.27
N GLU A 24 -11.59 7.25 29.57
CA GLU A 24 -11.72 5.96 28.87
C GLU A 24 -12.20 6.14 27.42
N GLY A 25 -13.21 6.98 27.19
CA GLY A 25 -13.72 7.25 25.84
C GLY A 25 -12.74 7.98 24.90
N ARG A 26 -11.74 8.69 25.44
CA ARG A 26 -10.69 9.36 24.65
C ARG A 26 -9.57 8.41 24.24
N LYS A 27 -9.20 7.44 25.09
CA LYS A 27 -8.11 6.49 24.81
C LYS A 27 -8.48 5.45 23.75
N LEU A 28 -9.74 4.98 23.75
CA LEU A 28 -10.22 4.00 22.76
C LEU A 28 -10.40 4.61 21.36
N ARG A 29 -10.90 5.84 21.26
CA ARG A 29 -11.18 6.48 19.97
C ARG A 29 -9.95 6.97 19.20
N GLY A 30 -8.85 7.27 19.87
CA GLY A 30 -7.62 7.73 19.19
C GLY A 30 -6.87 6.56 18.56
N LEU A 31 -6.60 5.52 19.36
CA LEU A 31 -5.79 4.39 18.92
C LEU A 31 -6.49 3.54 17.85
N ASP A 32 -7.79 3.28 18.02
CA ASP A 32 -8.56 2.50 17.04
C ASP A 32 -8.79 3.26 15.74
N ALA A 33 -8.90 4.60 15.78
CA ALA A 33 -9.00 5.43 14.59
C ALA A 33 -7.66 5.48 13.84
N GLU A 34 -6.54 5.64 14.55
CA GLU A 34 -5.20 5.59 13.95
C GLU A 34 -4.92 4.20 13.36
N LEU A 35 -5.23 3.12 14.08
CA LEU A 35 -5.12 1.75 13.57
C LEU A 35 -5.98 1.53 12.34
N LYS A 36 -7.24 1.99 12.35
CA LYS A 36 -8.11 1.91 11.18
C LYS A 36 -7.54 2.67 9.99
N THR A 37 -7.04 3.90 10.19
CA THR A 37 -6.41 4.66 9.11
C THR A 37 -5.14 4.01 8.59
N LEU A 38 -4.33 3.39 9.45
CA LEU A 38 -3.14 2.64 9.03
C LEU A 38 -3.52 1.39 8.24
N ILE A 39 -4.53 0.64 8.68
CA ILE A 39 -5.06 -0.54 7.97
C ILE A 39 -5.65 -0.14 6.62
N ASP A 40 -6.45 0.93 6.58
CA ASP A 40 -7.04 1.44 5.33
C ASP A 40 -5.94 1.92 4.36
N ASN A 41 -4.90 2.60 4.87
CA ASN A 41 -3.76 3.03 4.07
C ASN A 41 -2.89 1.87 3.57
N ASP A 42 -2.68 0.81 4.38
CA ASP A 42 -1.91 -0.36 3.96
C ASP A 42 -2.67 -1.20 2.93
N GLY A 43 -3.99 -1.36 3.12
CA GLY A 43 -4.86 -2.02 2.15
C GLY A 43 -4.87 -1.31 0.79
N ASP A 44 -4.83 0.02 0.79
CA ASP A 44 -4.77 0.80 -0.46
C ASP A 44 -3.41 0.68 -1.16
N LYS A 45 -2.30 0.63 -0.41
CA LYS A 45 -0.95 0.40 -0.99
C LYS A 45 -0.84 -0.96 -1.68
N THR A 46 -1.39 -2.01 -1.09
CA THR A 46 -1.42 -3.34 -1.73
C THR A 46 -2.29 -3.31 -2.99
N GLY A 47 -3.44 -2.63 -2.95
CA GLY A 47 -4.31 -2.44 -4.12
C GLY A 47 -3.60 -1.69 -5.26
N ILE A 48 -2.90 -0.60 -4.95
CA ILE A 48 -2.13 0.19 -5.92
C ILE A 48 -0.99 -0.63 -6.53
N ALA A 49 -0.23 -1.37 -5.70
CA ALA A 49 0.85 -2.22 -6.19
C ALA A 49 0.31 -3.31 -7.15
N PHE A 50 -0.86 -3.87 -6.86
CA PHE A 50 -1.54 -4.80 -7.76
C PHE A 50 -1.96 -4.12 -9.07
N GLU A 51 -2.54 -2.91 -9.03
CA GLU A 51 -2.92 -2.19 -10.26
C GLU A 51 -1.72 -1.86 -11.14
N ILE A 52 -0.62 -1.40 -10.54
CA ILE A 52 0.65 -1.15 -11.24
C ILE A 52 1.17 -2.45 -11.88
N LYS A 53 1.09 -3.57 -11.17
CA LYS A 53 1.46 -4.89 -11.70
C LYS A 53 0.61 -5.28 -12.92
N GLN A 54 -0.71 -5.08 -12.85
CA GLN A 54 -1.60 -5.36 -13.98
C GLN A 54 -1.31 -4.43 -15.16
N TYR A 55 -1.00 -3.16 -14.90
CA TYR A 55 -0.62 -2.21 -15.94
C TYR A 55 0.65 -2.64 -16.68
N LEU A 56 1.68 -3.07 -15.94
CA LEU A 56 2.92 -3.58 -16.54
C LEU A 56 2.68 -4.85 -17.38
N LEU A 57 1.84 -5.78 -16.90
CA LEU A 57 1.49 -6.97 -17.66
C LEU A 57 0.71 -6.62 -18.93
N ALA A 58 -0.21 -5.65 -18.87
CA ALA A 58 -0.96 -5.19 -20.03
C ALA A 58 -0.06 -4.55 -21.09
N ILE A 59 0.97 -3.80 -20.69
CA ILE A 59 1.97 -3.24 -21.63
C ILE A 59 2.75 -4.35 -22.33
N VAL A 60 3.15 -5.40 -21.61
CA VAL A 60 3.86 -6.53 -22.22
C VAL A 60 2.96 -7.30 -23.18
N GLU A 61 1.70 -7.50 -22.81
CA GLU A 61 0.69 -8.13 -23.67
C GLU A 61 0.46 -7.30 -24.94
N ASP A 62 0.38 -5.98 -24.83
CA ASP A 62 0.23 -5.08 -25.98
C ASP A 62 1.44 -5.15 -26.93
N ASP A 63 2.66 -5.12 -26.38
CA ASP A 63 3.90 -5.23 -27.17
C ASP A 63 3.99 -6.60 -27.86
N LYS A 64 3.50 -7.67 -27.23
CA LYS A 64 3.41 -9.01 -27.84
C LYS A 64 2.40 -9.10 -28.99
N ASN A 65 1.33 -8.30 -28.93
CA ASN A 65 0.27 -8.30 -29.93
C ASN A 65 0.44 -7.17 -30.97
N ASP A 66 1.63 -6.55 -31.03
CA ASP A 66 1.95 -5.42 -31.92
C ASP A 66 0.93 -4.27 -31.85
N LEU A 67 0.36 -4.04 -30.65
CA LEU A 67 -0.58 -2.94 -30.43
C LEU A 67 0.13 -1.60 -30.35
N GLU A 68 -0.62 -0.52 -30.60
CA GLU A 68 -0.11 0.84 -30.56
C GLU A 68 0.46 1.20 -29.19
N LYS A 69 1.73 1.62 -29.17
CA LYS A 69 2.37 2.18 -27.98
C LYS A 69 1.70 3.50 -27.62
N PHE A 70 1.40 3.69 -26.33
CA PHE A 70 0.68 4.86 -25.84
C PHE A 70 -0.73 4.99 -26.41
N SER A 71 -1.41 3.87 -26.63
CA SER A 71 -2.84 3.87 -26.97
C SER A 71 -3.66 4.63 -25.92
N ASP A 72 -4.76 5.25 -26.36
CA ASP A 72 -5.68 5.99 -25.49
C ASP A 72 -6.13 5.13 -24.29
N ALA A 73 -6.39 3.84 -24.51
CA ALA A 73 -6.78 2.90 -23.46
C ALA A 73 -5.70 2.73 -22.38
N ARG A 74 -4.42 2.75 -22.75
CA ARG A 74 -3.30 2.65 -21.79
C ARG A 74 -3.04 3.96 -21.08
N ILE A 75 -3.17 5.08 -21.79
CA ILE A 75 -3.09 6.42 -21.17
C ILE A 75 -4.19 6.57 -20.12
N GLU A 76 -5.44 6.22 -20.45
CA GLU A 76 -6.57 6.29 -19.52
C GLU A 76 -6.38 5.35 -18.32
N GLN A 77 -5.81 4.16 -18.53
CA GLN A 77 -5.46 3.25 -17.44
C GLN A 77 -4.37 3.85 -16.53
N ALA A 78 -3.35 4.48 -17.11
CA ALA A 78 -2.29 5.13 -16.36
C ALA A 78 -2.82 6.32 -15.55
N GLU A 79 -3.72 7.12 -16.12
CA GLU A 79 -4.36 8.25 -15.45
C GLU A 79 -5.15 7.79 -14.21
N ARG A 80 -5.95 6.72 -14.31
CA ARG A 80 -6.67 6.16 -13.15
C ARG A 80 -5.74 5.71 -12.03
N ILE A 81 -4.62 5.06 -12.37
CA ILE A 81 -3.63 4.63 -11.38
C ILE A 81 -2.97 5.85 -10.74
N LEU A 82 -2.64 6.86 -11.54
CA LEU A 82 -2.02 8.10 -11.07
C LEU A 82 -2.95 8.89 -10.15
N ASP A 83 -4.24 8.99 -10.47
CA ASP A 83 -5.23 9.67 -9.63
C ASP A 83 -5.40 9.00 -8.27
N ARG A 84 -5.35 7.67 -8.25
CA ARG A 84 -5.50 6.89 -7.02
C ARG A 84 -4.23 6.88 -6.17
N ALA A 85 -3.08 6.65 -6.79
CA ALA A 85 -1.81 6.50 -6.09
C ALA A 85 -1.09 7.83 -5.84
N GLY A 86 -1.42 8.87 -6.60
CA GLY A 86 -0.75 10.17 -6.57
C GLY A 86 0.76 10.06 -6.81
N PRO A 87 1.59 10.87 -6.12
CA PRO A 87 3.05 10.84 -6.27
C PRO A 87 3.70 9.49 -6.00
N SER A 88 3.03 8.59 -5.26
CA SER A 88 3.56 7.26 -4.95
C SER A 88 3.66 6.37 -6.19
N ALA A 89 2.79 6.54 -7.19
CA ALA A 89 2.89 5.80 -8.46
C ALA A 89 4.24 6.04 -9.14
N MET A 90 4.74 7.29 -9.12
CA MET A 90 6.04 7.62 -9.71
C MET A 90 7.18 6.92 -8.98
N TYR A 91 7.13 6.85 -7.65
CA TYR A 91 8.11 6.10 -6.85
C TYR A 91 8.10 4.60 -7.22
N TRP A 92 6.92 3.97 -7.22
CA TRP A 92 6.76 2.56 -7.55
C TRP A 92 7.26 2.22 -8.95
N MET A 93 6.85 2.99 -9.96
CA MET A 93 7.27 2.77 -11.35
C MET A 93 8.78 2.93 -11.51
N THR A 94 9.38 3.92 -10.84
CA THR A 94 10.82 4.16 -10.90
C THR A 94 11.62 3.07 -10.18
N ASP A 95 11.15 2.61 -9.02
CA ASP A 95 11.78 1.52 -8.27
C ASP A 95 11.74 0.20 -9.06
N ILE A 96 10.61 -0.12 -9.67
CA ILE A 96 10.48 -1.29 -10.56
C ILE A 96 11.43 -1.17 -11.75
N ALA A 97 11.50 0.00 -12.40
CA ALA A 97 12.42 0.21 -13.51
C ALA A 97 13.90 0.03 -13.11
N ALA A 98 14.28 0.53 -11.93
CA ALA A 98 15.62 0.34 -11.39
C ALA A 98 15.93 -1.14 -11.11
N GLN A 99 14.97 -1.88 -10.53
CA GLN A 99 15.11 -3.32 -10.30
C GLN A 99 15.25 -4.09 -11.61
N LEU A 100 14.45 -3.78 -12.64
CA LEU A 100 14.55 -4.41 -13.95
C LEU A 100 15.90 -4.12 -14.62
N ALA A 101 16.41 -2.89 -14.52
CA ALA A 101 17.75 -2.54 -15.01
C ALA A 101 18.86 -3.31 -14.29
N PHE A 102 18.74 -3.48 -12.96
CA PHE A 102 19.66 -4.31 -12.18
C PHE A 102 19.64 -5.77 -12.65
N LEU A 103 18.47 -6.35 -12.85
CA LEU A 103 18.33 -7.73 -13.34
C LEU A 103 18.92 -7.90 -14.75
N ALA A 104 18.68 -6.94 -15.66
CA ALA A 104 19.26 -6.96 -17.00
C ALA A 104 20.80 -6.89 -16.96
N ALA A 105 21.37 -6.06 -16.09
CA ALA A 105 22.82 -5.98 -15.89
C ALA A 105 23.38 -7.27 -15.28
N ALA A 106 22.70 -7.85 -14.30
CA ALA A 106 23.09 -9.11 -13.68
C ALA A 106 23.12 -10.26 -14.71
N GLN A 107 22.08 -10.38 -15.53
CA GLN A 107 22.01 -11.37 -16.60
C GLN A 107 23.14 -11.20 -17.62
N LYS A 108 23.41 -9.96 -18.06
CA LYS A 108 24.50 -9.67 -19.00
C LYS A 108 25.88 -10.06 -18.43
N ASN A 109 26.06 -9.96 -17.13
CA ASN A 109 27.31 -10.24 -16.43
C ASN A 109 27.38 -11.67 -15.84
N GLY A 110 26.36 -12.51 -16.04
CA GLY A 110 26.31 -13.87 -15.47
C GLY A 110 26.23 -13.90 -13.94
N ILE A 111 25.69 -12.85 -13.31
CA ILE A 111 25.52 -12.77 -11.86
C ILE A 111 24.15 -13.35 -11.48
N PRO A 112 24.08 -14.39 -10.64
CA PRO A 112 22.82 -14.96 -10.21
C PRO A 112 22.05 -13.99 -9.30
N THR A 113 20.74 -13.98 -9.45
CA THR A 113 19.77 -13.11 -8.78
C THR A 113 18.74 -13.91 -8.00
N SER A 114 18.00 -13.24 -7.11
CA SER A 114 16.89 -13.86 -6.37
C SER A 114 15.67 -14.20 -7.24
N VAL A 115 15.62 -13.70 -8.49
CA VAL A 115 14.56 -13.99 -9.47
C VAL A 115 14.84 -15.30 -10.19
N ASP A 116 16.11 -15.65 -10.42
CA ASP A 116 16.50 -16.89 -11.11
C ASP A 116 16.01 -18.13 -10.37
N ALA A 117 16.05 -18.11 -9.03
CA ALA A 117 15.51 -19.18 -8.19
C ALA A 117 13.98 -19.32 -8.26
N LYS A 118 13.26 -18.27 -8.71
CA LYS A 118 11.78 -18.24 -8.77
C LYS A 118 11.24 -18.56 -10.16
N VAL A 119 11.97 -18.22 -11.22
CA VAL A 119 11.45 -18.25 -12.59
C VAL A 119 12.16 -19.28 -13.48
N GLY A 120 13.33 -19.77 -13.08
CA GLY A 120 14.12 -20.71 -13.89
C GLY A 120 14.84 -20.05 -15.07
N GLN A 121 15.49 -20.84 -15.92
CA GLN A 121 16.36 -20.35 -17.01
C GLN A 121 15.59 -19.71 -18.18
N ASP A 122 14.35 -20.15 -18.45
CA ASP A 122 13.53 -19.67 -19.58
C ASP A 122 12.47 -18.65 -19.11
N ALA A 123 12.92 -17.59 -18.45
CA ALA A 123 12.03 -16.62 -17.84
C ALA A 123 11.35 -15.71 -18.88
N THR A 124 10.01 -15.74 -18.91
CA THR A 124 9.20 -14.76 -19.67
C THR A 124 9.17 -13.39 -18.98
N PRO A 125 9.00 -12.28 -19.73
CA PRO A 125 8.85 -10.95 -19.11
C PRO A 125 7.72 -10.89 -18.07
N GLU A 126 6.59 -11.59 -18.31
CA GLU A 126 5.48 -11.65 -17.35
C GLU A 126 5.89 -12.36 -16.06
N ALA A 127 6.66 -13.43 -16.16
CA ALA A 127 7.10 -14.17 -14.99
C ALA A 127 8.12 -13.36 -14.16
N ILE A 128 8.99 -12.59 -14.82
CA ILE A 128 9.88 -11.62 -14.15
C ILE A 128 9.05 -10.55 -13.44
N ILE A 129 8.09 -9.91 -14.11
CA ILE A 129 7.21 -8.90 -13.50
C ILE A 129 6.48 -9.49 -12.29
N LYS A 130 5.95 -10.71 -12.39
CA LYS A 130 5.27 -11.39 -11.28
C LYS A 130 6.18 -11.68 -10.10
N ALA A 131 7.48 -11.94 -10.34
CA ALA A 131 8.46 -12.23 -9.30
C ALA A 131 9.02 -10.97 -8.61
N VAL A 132 9.11 -9.87 -9.36
CA VAL A 132 9.64 -8.56 -8.93
C VAL A 132 8.58 -7.73 -8.23
N VAL A 133 7.41 -7.56 -8.87
CA VAL A 133 6.34 -6.70 -8.36
C VAL A 133 5.46 -7.47 -7.38
N LYS A 134 5.69 -7.20 -6.09
CA LYS A 134 4.87 -7.71 -4.99
C LYS A 134 3.68 -6.77 -4.78
N GLY A 135 2.49 -7.29 -5.01
CA GLY A 135 1.20 -6.69 -4.73
C GLY A 135 0.25 -7.78 -4.29
#